data_AF-A0A382FNC8-F1
#
_entry.id   AF-A0A382FNC8-F1
#
_cell.length_a   1.000
_cell.length_b   1.000
_cell.length_c   1.000
_cell.angle_alpha   90.00
_cell.angle_beta   90.00
_cell.angle_gamma   90.00
#
_symmetry.space_group_name_H-M   'P 1'
#
loop_
_entity.id
_entity.type
_entity.pdbx_description
1 polymer ?
#
loop_
_entity_poly.entity_id
_entity_poly.type
_entity_poly.pdbx_seq_one_letter_code
_entity_poly.pdbx_strand_id
1 'polypeptide(L)'
;MKKSYRKTITTFFAGIFVLASLVSAQDNEPKGNVVSMSYYNIKYDMIDEYMEYLEENKQLWDKVDEILSVRVLRHWWAGNWNVVIIRDWKSLASMETGLEQVTKLTKEKYPDKE
;
A
#
# COMPACT_ATOMS: atom_id res chain seq x y z
N MET A 1 70.04 12.95 5.13
CA MET A 1 68.79 12.38 5.70
C MET A 1 67.62 12.70 4.77
N LYS A 2 66.84 11.65 4.43
CA LYS A 2 65.41 11.56 3.98
C LYS A 2 64.70 12.88 3.58
N LYS A 3 63.90 12.99 2.50
CA LYS A 3 63.12 12.03 1.71
C LYS A 3 62.68 12.69 0.39
N SER A 4 62.76 11.94 -0.70
CA SER A 4 62.14 12.22 -2.01
C SER A 4 60.62 12.08 -1.93
N TYR A 5 59.86 13.02 -2.50
CA TYR A 5 58.50 12.77 -2.97
C TYR A 5 58.20 13.61 -4.22
N ARG A 6 58.32 12.98 -5.39
CA ARG A 6 57.64 13.40 -6.62
C ARG A 6 56.14 13.37 -6.36
N LYS A 7 55.45 14.49 -6.55
CA LYS A 7 53.98 14.52 -6.60
C LYS A 7 53.55 14.00 -7.97
N THR A 8 53.29 12.70 -8.05
CA THR A 8 52.67 12.08 -9.24
C THR A 8 51.21 12.51 -9.28
N ILE A 9 50.87 13.38 -10.25
CA ILE A 9 49.47 13.62 -10.65
C ILE A 9 48.97 12.28 -11.17
N THR A 10 48.14 11.61 -10.36
CA THR A 10 47.49 10.36 -10.78
C THR A 10 46.06 10.74 -11.12
N THR A 11 45.84 11.09 -12.39
CA THR A 11 44.51 11.20 -12.98
C THR A 11 43.86 9.82 -12.90
N PHE A 12 42.94 9.64 -11.95
CA PHE A 12 42.21 8.39 -11.77
C PHE A 12 40.94 8.43 -12.63
N PHE A 13 41.05 7.99 -13.89
CA PHE A 13 39.92 7.61 -14.74
C PHE A 13 39.41 6.20 -14.39
N ALA A 14 39.27 5.88 -13.10
CA ALA A 14 38.75 4.58 -12.69
C ALA A 14 37.23 4.67 -12.46
N GLY A 15 36.50 4.16 -13.44
CA GLY A 15 35.33 3.34 -13.13
C GLY A 15 34.00 4.07 -12.99
N ILE A 16 33.62 4.86 -14.01
CA ILE A 16 32.21 4.90 -14.42
C ILE A 16 31.91 3.51 -15.02
N PHE A 17 31.70 2.48 -14.19
CA PHE A 17 31.24 1.16 -14.66
C PHE A 17 30.72 0.27 -13.52
N VAL A 18 30.02 0.84 -12.54
CA VAL A 18 29.27 0.05 -11.54
C VAL A 18 27.77 0.38 -11.49
N LEU A 19 27.30 1.43 -12.19
CA LEU A 19 25.87 1.80 -12.16
C LEU A 19 24.99 1.03 -13.17
N ALA A 20 25.55 0.50 -14.26
CA ALA A 20 24.74 -0.23 -15.24
C ALA A 20 24.28 -1.63 -14.76
N SER A 21 25.08 -2.29 -13.91
CA SER A 21 24.72 -3.58 -13.31
C SER A 21 23.79 -3.46 -12.09
N LEU A 22 23.75 -2.30 -11.43
CA LEU A 22 22.77 -2.01 -10.38
C LEU A 22 21.40 -1.63 -10.95
N VAL A 23 21.36 -0.92 -12.09
CA VAL A 23 20.10 -0.60 -12.79
C VAL A 23 19.42 -1.87 -13.34
N SER A 24 20.19 -2.84 -13.85
CA SER A 24 19.63 -4.09 -14.40
C SER A 24 19.16 -5.10 -13.34
N ALA A 25 19.44 -4.86 -12.06
CA ALA A 25 18.87 -5.65 -10.96
C ALA A 25 17.53 -5.09 -10.44
N GLN A 26 17.15 -3.86 -10.80
CA GLN A 26 15.84 -3.30 -10.47
C GLN A 26 14.73 -3.75 -11.43
N ASP A 27 15.08 -4.27 -12.61
CA ASP A 27 14.09 -4.78 -13.59
C ASP A 27 13.55 -6.18 -13.27
N ASN A 28 14.10 -6.85 -12.25
CA ASN A 28 13.61 -8.14 -11.76
C ASN A 28 13.14 -8.06 -10.30
N GLU A 29 12.56 -6.93 -9.88
CA GLU A 29 11.71 -6.97 -8.69
C GLU A 29 10.58 -7.99 -8.94
N PRO A 30 10.36 -8.97 -8.04
CA PRO A 30 9.21 -9.83 -8.18
C PRO A 30 7.98 -8.91 -8.22
N LYS A 31 7.14 -9.07 -9.24
CA LYS A 31 5.83 -8.39 -9.34
C LYS A 31 5.07 -8.63 -8.03
N GLY A 32 5.19 -7.69 -7.11
CA GLY A 32 4.58 -7.75 -5.79
C GLY A 32 3.17 -7.17 -5.83
N ASN A 33 2.32 -7.68 -4.94
CA ASN A 33 1.03 -7.04 -4.70
C ASN A 33 1.24 -5.79 -3.84
N VAL A 34 0.43 -4.76 -4.08
CA VAL A 34 0.31 -3.62 -3.18
C VAL A 34 -0.73 -3.96 -2.11
N VAL A 35 -0.46 -3.60 -0.86
CA VAL A 35 -1.40 -3.80 0.25
C VAL A 35 -1.76 -2.43 0.82
N SER A 36 -3.05 -2.16 0.98
CA SER A 36 -3.53 -0.99 1.74
C SER A 36 -4.19 -1.43 3.04
N MET A 37 -3.95 -0.66 4.10
CA MET A 37 -4.49 -0.90 5.43
C MET A 37 -5.19 0.35 5.91
N SER A 38 -6.47 0.22 6.25
CA SER A 38 -7.29 1.28 6.83
C SER A 38 -7.64 0.92 8.26
N TYR A 39 -7.30 1.80 9.20
CA TYR A 39 -7.50 1.60 10.63
C TYR A 39 -8.62 2.49 11.15
N TYR A 40 -9.57 1.91 11.89
CA TYR A 40 -10.70 2.60 12.47
C TYR A 40 -10.81 2.28 13.96
N ASN A 41 -10.97 3.32 14.77
CA ASN A 41 -11.34 3.19 16.17
C ASN A 41 -12.85 3.40 16.30
N ILE A 42 -13.56 2.36 16.76
CA ILE A 42 -15.01 2.31 16.82
C ILE A 42 -15.44 2.27 18.28
N LYS A 43 -16.42 3.11 18.62
CA LYS A 43 -17.04 3.14 19.95
C LYS A 43 -17.70 1.78 20.25
N TYR A 44 -17.71 1.41 21.52
CA TYR A 44 -18.21 0.11 21.98
C TYR A 44 -19.63 -0.21 21.47
N ASP A 45 -20.53 0.76 21.57
CA ASP A 45 -21.95 0.65 21.24
C ASP A 45 -22.25 0.67 19.74
N MET A 46 -21.26 1.03 18.90
CA MET A 46 -21.44 1.14 17.44
C MET A 46 -20.80 -0.02 16.67
N ILE A 47 -20.18 -0.99 17.34
CA ILE A 47 -19.43 -2.04 16.64
C ILE A 47 -20.31 -2.93 15.77
N ASP A 48 -21.49 -3.28 16.25
CA ASP A 48 -22.38 -4.21 15.52
C ASP A 48 -22.91 -3.53 14.27
N GLU A 49 -23.37 -2.28 14.38
CA GLU A 49 -23.76 -1.44 13.23
C GLU A 49 -22.60 -1.27 12.24
N TYR A 50 -21.39 -1.04 12.75
CA TYR A 50 -20.22 -0.89 11.89
C TYR A 50 -19.86 -2.20 11.17
N MET A 51 -19.96 -3.35 11.83
CA MET A 51 -19.71 -4.65 11.19
C MET A 51 -20.79 -5.00 10.16
N GLU A 52 -22.05 -4.67 10.41
CA GLU A 52 -23.14 -4.80 9.44
C GLU A 52 -22.88 -3.91 8.21
N TYR A 53 -22.51 -2.65 8.43
CA TYR A 53 -22.06 -1.75 7.36
C TYR A 53 -20.91 -2.34 6.54
N LEU A 54 -19.90 -2.97 7.18
CA LEU A 54 -18.78 -3.57 6.46
C LEU A 54 -19.19 -4.80 5.65
N GLU A 55 -20.07 -5.66 6.16
CA GLU A 55 -20.59 -6.82 5.41
C GLU A 55 -21.38 -6.37 4.18
N GLU A 56 -22.20 -5.34 4.35
CA GLU A 56 -22.93 -4.70 3.27
C GLU A 56 -22.04 -4.06 2.20
N ASN A 57 -20.93 -3.44 2.62
CA ASN A 57 -19.97 -2.83 1.70
C ASN A 57 -19.03 -3.86 1.07
N LYS A 58 -18.81 -5.02 1.71
CA LYS A 58 -18.06 -6.13 1.13
C LYS A 58 -18.68 -6.61 -0.18
N GLN A 59 -20.01 -6.68 -0.24
CA GLN A 59 -20.74 -6.99 -1.48
C GLN A 59 -20.51 -5.96 -2.60
N LEU A 60 -20.13 -4.71 -2.27
CA LEU A 60 -19.73 -3.71 -3.25
C LEU A 60 -18.27 -3.90 -3.67
N TRP A 61 -17.38 -4.19 -2.72
CA TRP A 61 -15.96 -4.43 -2.99
C TRP A 61 -15.76 -5.66 -3.88
N ASP A 62 -16.58 -6.70 -3.73
CA ASP A 62 -16.56 -7.89 -4.58
C ASP A 62 -16.93 -7.60 -6.04
N LYS A 63 -17.44 -6.40 -6.36
CA LYS A 63 -17.73 -5.93 -7.73
C LYS A 63 -16.59 -5.10 -8.34
N VAL A 64 -15.52 -4.86 -7.59
CA VAL A 64 -14.38 -4.04 -8.03
C VAL A 64 -13.24 -4.99 -8.42
N ASP A 65 -13.05 -5.17 -9.72
CA ASP A 65 -12.10 -6.15 -10.29
C ASP A 65 -10.64 -5.89 -9.87
N GLU A 66 -10.31 -4.66 -9.51
CA GLU A 66 -8.98 -4.26 -9.05
C GLU A 66 -8.63 -4.77 -7.64
N ILE A 67 -9.63 -5.13 -6.83
CA ILE A 67 -9.45 -5.69 -5.49
C ILE A 67 -9.16 -7.19 -5.61
N LEU A 68 -7.94 -7.60 -5.27
CA LEU A 68 -7.56 -9.01 -5.29
C LEU A 68 -8.09 -9.76 -4.06
N SER A 69 -8.09 -9.10 -2.91
CA SER A 69 -8.60 -9.68 -1.67
C SER A 69 -8.94 -8.60 -0.65
N VAL A 70 -9.90 -8.88 0.23
CA VAL A 70 -10.21 -8.04 1.39
C VAL A 70 -10.26 -8.89 2.65
N ARG A 71 -9.61 -8.41 3.71
CA ARG A 71 -9.78 -8.93 5.08
C ARG A 71 -10.20 -7.82 6.02
N VAL A 72 -11.16 -8.14 6.88
CA VAL A 72 -11.57 -7.28 7.99
C VAL A 72 -11.15 -7.97 9.27
N LEU A 73 -10.30 -7.31 10.05
CA LEU A 73 -9.88 -7.74 11.37
C LEU A 73 -10.51 -6.83 12.41
N ARG A 74 -11.03 -7.41 13.50
CA ARG A 74 -11.53 -6.67 14.65
C ARG A 74 -10.78 -7.08 15.91
N HIS A 75 -10.43 -6.11 16.74
CA HIS A 75 -9.76 -6.33 18.01
C HIS A 75 -10.34 -5.42 19.08
N TRP A 76 -10.75 -6.00 20.20
CA TRP A 76 -11.17 -5.25 21.38
C TRP A 76 -9.97 -4.99 22.29
N TRP A 77 -9.67 -3.72 22.56
CA TRP A 77 -8.59 -3.33 23.47
C TRP A 77 -8.94 -2.07 24.25
N ALA A 78 -8.74 -2.11 25.57
CA ALA A 78 -8.87 -0.97 26.47
C ALA A 78 -10.18 -0.17 26.32
N GLY A 79 -11.32 -0.85 26.14
CA GLY A 79 -12.63 -0.20 26.06
C GLY A 79 -13.03 0.29 24.67
N ASN A 80 -12.21 0.08 23.64
CA ASN A 80 -12.52 0.44 22.26
C ASN A 80 -12.36 -0.74 21.31
N TRP A 81 -13.18 -0.76 20.25
CA TRP A 81 -12.98 -1.65 19.13
C TRP A 81 -12.04 -1.01 18.12
N ASN A 82 -11.08 -1.79 17.65
CA ASN A 82 -10.21 -1.41 16.55
C ASN A 82 -10.54 -2.32 15.38
N VAL A 83 -10.87 -1.72 14.24
CA VAL A 83 -11.17 -2.44 13.01
C VAL A 83 -10.13 -2.08 11.98
N VAL A 84 -9.52 -3.10 11.37
CA VAL A 84 -8.53 -2.97 10.32
C VAL A 84 -9.08 -3.60 9.06
N ILE A 85 -9.18 -2.82 8.00
CA ILE A 85 -9.51 -3.29 6.67
C ILE A 85 -8.21 -3.39 5.88
N ILE A 86 -7.89 -4.59 5.41
CA ILE A 86 -6.71 -4.88 4.62
C ILE A 86 -7.18 -5.23 3.21
N ARG A 87 -6.65 -4.56 2.20
CA ARG A 87 -6.96 -4.82 0.78
C ARG A 87 -5.69 -5.10 0.01
N ASP A 88 -5.71 -6.15 -0.79
CA ASP A 88 -4.64 -6.51 -1.71
C ASP A 88 -4.97 -6.02 -3.12
N TRP A 89 -3.96 -5.47 -3.80
CA TRP A 89 -4.07 -4.87 -5.13
C TRP A 89 -2.94 -5.38 -6.02
N LYS A 90 -3.19 -5.44 -7.33
CA LYS A 90 -2.19 -5.90 -8.30
C LYS A 90 -1.03 -4.92 -8.50
N SER A 91 -1.29 -3.63 -8.31
CA SER A 91 -0.32 -2.54 -8.48
C SER A 91 -0.86 -1.26 -7.84
N LEU A 92 -0.04 -0.21 -7.76
CA LEU A 92 -0.46 1.09 -7.25
C LEU A 92 -1.55 1.74 -8.13
N ALA A 93 -1.40 1.65 -9.45
CA ALA A 93 -2.42 2.14 -10.39
C ALA A 93 -3.76 1.39 -10.23
N SER A 94 -3.70 0.06 -10.01
CA SER A 94 -4.89 -0.74 -9.70
C SER A 94 -5.58 -0.28 -8.42
N MET A 95 -4.80 0.10 -7.40
CA MET A 95 -5.34 0.64 -6.15
C MET A 95 -6.06 1.98 -6.37
N GLU A 96 -5.47 2.90 -7.12
CA GLU A 96 -6.09 4.20 -7.42
C GLU A 96 -7.43 4.02 -8.15
N THR A 97 -7.44 3.26 -9.25
CA THR A 97 -8.66 2.97 -10.01
C THR A 97 -9.71 2.24 -9.16
N GLY A 98 -9.29 1.23 -8.39
CA GLY A 98 -10.20 0.48 -7.54
C GLY A 98 -10.82 1.34 -6.42
N LEU A 99 -10.07 2.26 -5.82
CA LEU A 99 -10.59 3.18 -4.80
C LEU A 99 -11.62 4.16 -5.39
N GLU A 100 -11.40 4.65 -6.62
CA GLU A 100 -12.38 5.47 -7.34
C GLU A 100 -13.67 4.70 -7.59
N GLN A 101 -13.57 3.44 -8.04
CA GLN A 101 -14.74 2.58 -8.25
C GLN A 101 -15.49 2.28 -6.96
N VAL A 102 -14.80 1.94 -5.87
CA VAL A 102 -15.41 1.76 -4.54
C VAL A 102 -16.16 3.02 -4.14
N THR A 103 -15.55 4.19 -4.32
CA THR A 103 -16.18 5.49 -3.98
C THR A 103 -17.45 5.71 -4.79
N LYS A 104 -17.40 5.46 -6.11
CA LYS A 104 -18.57 5.57 -7.00
C LYS A 104 -19.71 4.65 -6.56
N LEU A 105 -19.43 3.36 -6.36
CA LEU A 105 -20.43 2.37 -5.95
C LEU A 105 -21.02 2.70 -4.56
N THR A 106 -20.21 3.23 -3.67
CA THR A 106 -20.67 3.66 -2.34
C THR A 106 -21.62 4.85 -2.43
N LYS A 107 -21.32 5.85 -3.28
CA LYS A 107 -22.21 7.00 -3.52
C LYS A 107 -23.53 6.57 -4.17
N GLU A 108 -23.49 5.63 -5.12
CA GLU A 108 -24.69 5.09 -5.75
C GLU A 108 -25.58 4.32 -4.76
N LYS A 109 -24.97 3.57 -3.82
CA LYS A 109 -25.72 2.84 -2.78
C LYS A 109 -26.28 3.77 -1.70
N TYR A 110 -25.53 4.81 -1.32
CA TYR A 110 -25.90 5.73 -0.24
C TYR A 110 -25.93 7.19 -0.75
N PRO A 111 -26.88 7.56 -1.63
CA PRO A 111 -26.93 8.88 -2.26
C PRO A 111 -27.20 10.03 -1.26
N ASP A 112 -27.85 9.72 -0.13
CA ASP A 112 -28.32 10.71 0.85
C ASP A 112 -27.34 10.92 2.03
N LYS A 113 -26.13 10.32 1.99
CA LYS A 113 -25.14 10.40 3.08
C LYS A 113 -23.95 11.33 2.80
N GLU A 114 -24.09 12.29 1.88
CA GLU A 114 -23.12 13.39 1.68
C GLU A 114 -23.30 14.54 2.68
#